data_AF-A0A511UJ97-F1
#
_entry.id   AF-A0A511UJ97-F1
#
_cell.length_a   1.000
_cell.length_b   1.000
_cell.length_c   1.000
_cell.angle_alpha   90.00
_cell.angle_beta   90.00
_cell.angle_gamma   90.00
#
_symmetry.space_group_name_H-M   'P 1'
#
loop_
_entity.id
_entity.type
_entity.pdbx_description
1 polymer ?
#
loop_
_entity_poly.entity_id
_entity_poly.type
_entity_poly.pdbx_seq_one_letter_code
_entity_poly.pdbx_strand_id
1 'polypeptide(L)' 'MKPDAFVDEGTFARGLADYLADLRSQPAAEGAQVMAPGDREWRCQAKRDAEGIPLDAANQQAYADIARQYQIAPLTRLD' A
#
# COMPACT_ATOMS: atom_id res chain seq x y z
N MET A 1 -3.99 18.14 -10.90
CA MET A 1 -4.23 18.29 -12.35
C MET A 1 -5.68 17.95 -12.63
N LYS A 2 -6.31 18.59 -13.63
CA LYS A 2 -7.71 18.37 -14.01
C LYS A 2 -7.73 17.71 -15.41
N PRO A 3 -7.77 16.37 -15.54
CA PRO A 3 -7.56 15.69 -16.83
C PRO A 3 -8.60 16.04 -17.90
N ASP A 4 -9.85 16.24 -17.49
CA ASP A 4 -10.99 16.67 -18.31
C ASP A 4 -10.84 18.09 -18.87
N ALA A 5 -9.85 18.88 -18.43
CA ALA A 5 -9.51 20.14 -19.08
C ALA A 5 -8.69 19.96 -20.37
N PHE A 6 -8.20 18.74 -20.65
CA PHE A 6 -7.31 18.44 -21.79
C PHE A 6 -7.89 17.40 -22.75
N VAL A 7 -8.73 16.49 -22.26
CA VAL A 7 -9.35 15.40 -23.02
C VAL A 7 -10.79 15.18 -22.55
N ASP A 8 -11.60 14.50 -23.36
CA ASP A 8 -12.95 14.13 -22.96
C ASP A 8 -12.95 13.29 -21.67
N GLU A 9 -14.03 13.43 -20.89
CA GLU A 9 -14.22 12.70 -19.64
C GLU A 9 -14.02 11.19 -19.84
N GLY A 10 -13.29 10.57 -18.92
CA GLY A 10 -12.97 9.13 -18.96
C GLY A 10 -11.90 8.72 -19.97
N THR A 11 -11.53 9.55 -20.95
CA THR A 11 -10.48 9.21 -21.94
C THR A 11 -9.13 9.01 -21.27
N PHE A 12 -8.74 9.89 -20.35
CA PHE A 12 -7.49 9.73 -19.59
C PHE A 12 -7.49 8.45 -18.74
N ALA A 13 -8.60 8.15 -18.06
CA ALA A 13 -8.71 6.98 -17.20
C ALA A 13 -8.62 5.67 -17.98
N ARG A 14 -9.28 5.59 -19.14
CA ARG A 14 -9.19 4.43 -20.05
C ARG A 14 -7.77 4.25 -20.57
N GLY A 15 -7.13 5.32 -21.07
CA GLY A 15 -5.76 5.26 -21.55
C GLY A 15 -4.76 4.84 -20.46
N LEU A 16 -4.96 5.31 -19.22
CA LEU A 16 -4.14 4.89 -18.08
C LEU A 16 -4.36 3.40 -17.74
N ALA A 17 -5.61 2.91 -17.79
CA ALA A 17 -5.91 1.51 -17.57
C ALA A 17 -5.24 0.61 -18.62
N ASP A 18 -5.32 0.99 -19.90
CA ASP A 18 -4.70 0.26 -21.01
C ASP A 18 -3.17 0.24 -20.87
N TYR A 19 -2.57 1.40 -20.57
CA TYR A 19 -1.13 1.52 -20.31
C TYR A 19 -0.67 0.62 -19.16
N LEU A 20 -1.40 0.62 -18.04
CA LEU A 20 -1.04 -0.19 -16.89
C LEU A 20 -1.24 -1.69 -17.15
N ALA A 21 -2.22 -2.07 -17.98
CA ALA A 21 -2.41 -3.45 -18.40
C ALA A 21 -1.24 -3.93 -19.27
N ASP A 22 -0.85 -3.13 -20.28
CA ASP A 22 0.31 -3.40 -21.12
C ASP A 22 1.59 -3.52 -20.30
N LEU A 23 1.89 -2.52 -19.45
CA LEU A 23 3.05 -2.50 -18.56
C LEU A 23 3.16 -3.79 -17.74
N ARG A 24 2.08 -4.23 -17.10
CA ARG A 24 2.08 -5.43 -16.24
C ARG A 24 2.18 -6.73 -17.02
N SER A 25 1.91 -6.71 -18.32
CA SER A 25 2.04 -7.88 -19.20
C SER A 25 3.46 -8.06 -19.77
N GLN A 26 4.33 -7.06 -19.62
CA GLN A 26 5.70 -7.12 -20.11
C GLN A 26 6.49 -8.27 -19.44
N PRO A 27 7.44 -8.89 -20.15
CA PRO A 27 8.23 -9.98 -19.60
C PRO A 27 9.07 -9.50 -18.39
N ALA A 28 9.01 -10.27 -17.30
CA ALA A 28 9.83 -10.03 -16.13
C ALA A 28 11.18 -10.77 -16.24
N ALA A 29 12.16 -10.31 -15.46
CA ALA A 29 13.37 -11.08 -15.20
C ALA A 29 13.03 -12.39 -14.46
N GLU A 30 13.91 -13.39 -14.53
CA GLU A 30 13.71 -14.67 -13.87
C GLU A 30 13.46 -14.48 -12.36
N GLY A 31 12.36 -15.06 -11.86
CA GLY A 31 11.94 -14.96 -10.45
C GLY A 31 11.35 -13.60 -10.04
N ALA A 32 11.17 -12.65 -10.97
CA ALA A 32 10.59 -11.34 -10.70
C ALA A 32 9.18 -11.17 -11.31
N GLN A 33 8.51 -10.07 -10.97
CA GLN A 33 7.23 -9.66 -11.54
C GLN A 33 7.29 -8.18 -11.93
N VAL A 34 6.75 -7.83 -13.11
CA VAL A 34 6.58 -6.43 -13.50
C VAL A 34 5.41 -5.82 -12.72
N MET A 35 5.63 -4.62 -12.17
CA MET A 35 4.69 -3.91 -11.31
C MET A 35 4.70 -2.43 -11.66
N ALA A 36 3.52 -1.81 -11.61
CA ALA A 36 3.43 -0.36 -11.66
C ALA A 36 3.80 0.25 -10.29
N PRO A 37 4.29 1.50 -10.25
CA PRO A 37 4.49 2.21 -9.00
C PRO A 37 3.22 2.20 -8.13
N GLY A 38 3.35 1.76 -6.88
CA GLY A 38 2.24 1.62 -5.93
C GLY A 38 1.63 0.22 -5.84
N ASP A 39 1.78 -0.66 -6.84
CA ASP A 39 1.19 -2.01 -6.81
C ASP A 39 1.62 -2.81 -5.58
N ARG A 40 2.87 -2.66 -5.16
CA ARG A 40 3.42 -3.34 -3.98
C ARG A 40 2.80 -2.79 -2.71
N GLU A 41 2.70 -1.48 -2.59
CA GLU A 41 2.16 -0.79 -1.42
C GLU A 41 0.68 -1.11 -1.23
N TRP A 42 -0.11 -1.18 -2.31
CA TRP A 42 -1.51 -1.60 -2.26
C TRP A 42 -1.67 -3.05 -1.78
N ARG A 43 -0.81 -3.97 -2.23
CA ARG A 43 -0.80 -5.36 -1.73
C ARG A 43 -0.45 -5.41 -0.25
N CYS A 44 0.57 -4.67 0.18
CA CYS A 44 0.94 -4.57 1.59
C CYS A 44 -0.16 -3.95 2.44
N GLN A 45 -0.85 -2.93 1.94
CA GLN A 45 -1.99 -2.31 2.61
C GLN A 45 -3.12 -3.31 2.78
N ALA A 46 -3.58 -3.96 1.71
CA ALA A 46 -4.64 -4.97 1.79
C ALA A 46 -4.31 -6.09 2.80
N LYS A 47 -3.04 -6.53 2.83
CA LYS A 47 -2.57 -7.49 3.83
C LYS A 47 -2.66 -6.93 5.25
N ARG A 48 -2.22 -5.70 5.48
CA ARG A 48 -2.22 -5.05 6.80
C ARG A 48 -3.62 -4.66 7.27
N ASP A 49 -4.54 -4.39 6.34
CA ASP A 49 -5.94 -4.15 6.64
C ASP A 49 -6.62 -5.44 7.15
N ALA A 50 -6.20 -6.61 6.62
CA ALA A 50 -6.72 -7.91 7.03
C ALA A 50 -6.03 -8.51 8.27
N GLU A 51 -4.70 -8.39 8.36
CA GLU A 51 -3.87 -9.09 9.36
C GLU A 51 -3.31 -8.17 10.45
N GLY A 52 -3.46 -6.86 10.31
CA GLY A 52 -2.79 -5.86 11.13
C GLY A 52 -1.38 -5.50 10.65
N ILE A 53 -0.83 -4.44 11.25
CA ILE A 53 0.53 -3.97 10.96
C ILE A 53 1.51 -4.72 11.87
N PRO A 54 2.48 -5.48 11.32
CA PRO A 54 3.48 -6.13 12.13
C PRO A 54 4.42 -5.09 12.76
N LEU A 55 4.62 -5.20 14.07
CA LEU A 55 5.59 -4.41 14.83
C LEU A 55 6.67 -5.35 15.37
N ASP A 56 7.94 -4.97 15.23
CA ASP A 56 9.04 -5.69 15.87
C ASP A 56 9.03 -5.51 17.40
N ALA A 57 9.84 -6.31 18.09
CA ALA A 57 9.88 -6.32 19.55
C ALA A 57 10.37 -4.98 20.16
N ALA A 58 11.28 -4.27 19.49
CA ALA A 58 11.78 -2.99 19.99
C ALA A 58 10.68 -1.91 19.92
N ASN A 59 9.94 -1.87 18.81
CA ASN A 59 8.79 -0.97 18.65
C ASN A 59 7.66 -1.31 19.63
N GLN A 60 7.35 -2.60 19.84
CA GLN A 60 6.35 -3.00 20.86
C GLN A 60 6.72 -2.49 22.25
N GLN A 61 7.99 -2.60 22.65
CA GLN A 61 8.48 -2.11 23.93
C GLN A 61 8.37 -0.57 24.01
N ALA A 62 8.80 0.14 22.97
CA ALA A 62 8.72 1.59 22.93
C ALA A 62 7.28 2.10 23.07
N TYR A 63 6.32 1.48 22.39
CA TYR A 63 4.90 1.84 22.52
C TYR A 63 4.35 1.53 23.93
N ALA A 64 4.76 0.42 24.55
CA ALA A 64 4.37 0.10 25.92
C ALA A 64 4.91 1.13 26.94
N ASP A 65 6.13 1.62 26.74
CA ASP A 65 6.74 2.63 27.60
C ASP A 65 6.05 4.00 27.44
N ILE A 66 5.73 4.41 26.21
CA ILE A 66 4.92 5.60 25.93
C ILE A 66 3.55 5.48 26.60
N ALA A 67 2.87 4.33 26.46
CA ALA A 67 1.56 4.11 27.05
C ALA A 67 1.59 4.26 28.58
N ARG A 68 2.63 3.73 29.23
CA ARG A 68 2.85 3.86 30.68
C ARG A 68 3.13 5.31 31.09
N GLN A 69 4.02 6.00 30.37
CA GLN A 69 4.43 7.37 30.68
C GLN A 69 3.23 8.33 30.67
N TYR A 70 2.35 8.18 29.68
CA TYR A 70 1.20 9.06 29.49
C TYR A 70 -0.11 8.48 30.03
N GLN A 71 -0.05 7.33 30.71
CA GLN A 71 -1.20 6.65 31.33
C GLN A 71 -2.37 6.39 30.36
N ILE A 72 -2.04 5.95 29.14
CA ILE A 72 -3.02 5.57 28.10
C ILE A 72 -3.06 4.05 27.92
N ALA A 73 -4.09 3.55 27.25
CA ALA A 73 -4.21 2.12 26.95
C ALA A 73 -3.05 1.65 26.04
N PRO A 74 -2.39 0.51 26.35
CA PRO A 74 -1.35 -0.04 25.50
C PRO A 74 -1.92 -0.67 24.23
N LEU A 75 -1.08 -0.84 23.21
CA LEU A 75 -1.44 -1.59 22.00
C LEU A 75 -1.77 -3.05 22.36
N THR A 76 -2.83 -3.58 21.75
CA THR A 76 -3.23 -4.99 21.86
C THR A 76 -2.99 -5.72 20.54
N ARG A 77 -2.78 -7.02 20.62
CA ARG A 77 -2.74 -7.88 19.44
C ARG A 77 -4.14 -7.98 18.83
N LEU A 78 -4.23 -8.07 17.51
CA LEU A 78 -5.48 -8.42 16.84
C LEU A 78 -5.71 -9.93 16.99
N ASP A 79 -6.93 -10.32 17.36
CA ASP A 79 -7.37 -11.71 17.46
C ASP A 79 -7.62 -12.35 16.09
#